data_AF-A0A426PX19-F1
#
_entry.id   AF-A0A426PX19-F1
#
_cell.length_a   1.000
_cell.length_b   1.000
_cell.length_c   1.000
_cell.angle_alpha   90.00
_cell.angle_beta   90.00
_cell.angle_gamma   90.00
#
_symmetry.space_group_name_H-M   'P 1'
#
loop_
_entity.id
_entity.type
_entity.pdbx_description
1 polymer ?
#
loop_
_entity_poly.entity_id
_entity_poly.type
_entity_poly.pdbx_seq_one_letter_code
_entity_poly.pdbx_strand_id
1 'polypeptide(L)'
;MASTSVSRTDSASKKKPKKRDLPAGIVRDFRRLFDAAKEAVDSEGRKITSAKWGVYAFYDYDGEPIYVGQTKESLATRLNRHLTNQRTDAVAMRILDVFEVAQLEVWPLWDLENTPKKSEDPDAYKAAQAALDAHEYTAYLTAIKKSKFGAILNEKIPPVSSPVELPESHTFNLISDETRAERDHPDVRIARRAETLSRLAAVAHERGEVSSGLRRVLVIQAVRLAFKAAERFNYAEGDPPPDPGAISVEGLIGSVLYPTDDEGSED
;
A
#
# COMPACT_ATOMS: atom_id res chain seq x y z
N MET A 1 -35.44 -6.66 12.29
CA MET A 1 -35.79 -6.95 10.87
C MET A 1 -34.86 -8.04 10.38
N ALA A 2 -35.40 -9.15 9.88
CA ALA A 2 -34.62 -10.32 9.46
C ALA A 2 -33.98 -10.06 8.09
N SER A 3 -32.66 -10.22 7.99
CA SER A 3 -31.95 -10.23 6.71
C SER A 3 -32.40 -11.44 5.91
N THR A 4 -33.14 -11.21 4.83
CA THR A 4 -33.48 -12.23 3.84
C THR A 4 -32.40 -12.26 2.76
N SER A 5 -31.16 -12.61 3.15
CA SER A 5 -30.15 -13.00 2.18
C SER A 5 -30.48 -14.42 1.68
N VAL A 6 -31.37 -14.51 0.70
CA VAL A 6 -31.57 -15.75 -0.05
C VAL A 6 -30.30 -15.96 -0.86
N SER A 7 -29.46 -16.94 -0.49
CA SER A 7 -28.46 -17.47 -1.40
C SER A 7 -29.20 -18.12 -2.56
N ARG A 8 -29.39 -17.36 -3.66
CA ARG A 8 -30.01 -17.88 -4.88
C ARG A 8 -29.04 -18.85 -5.56
N THR A 9 -28.99 -20.08 -5.06
CA THR A 9 -28.56 -21.25 -5.85
C THR A 9 -29.68 -21.77 -6.74
N ASP A 10 -30.87 -21.15 -6.70
CA ASP A 10 -31.98 -21.48 -7.58
C ASP A 10 -32.14 -20.44 -8.69
N SER A 11 -31.61 -20.76 -9.87
CA SER A 11 -32.32 -20.59 -11.14
C SER A 11 -31.60 -21.33 -12.28
N ALA A 12 -32.40 -22.04 -13.06
CA ALA A 12 -31.97 -22.89 -14.15
C ALA A 12 -31.24 -22.11 -15.26
N SER A 13 -29.93 -22.30 -15.38
CA SER A 13 -29.16 -22.07 -16.60
C SER A 13 -27.91 -22.94 -16.59
N LYS A 14 -27.88 -23.97 -17.45
CA LYS A 14 -26.80 -24.96 -17.60
C LYS A 14 -25.58 -24.40 -18.35
N LYS A 15 -25.07 -23.22 -17.99
CA LYS A 15 -23.75 -22.76 -18.48
C LYS A 15 -22.85 -22.44 -17.29
N LYS A 16 -21.71 -23.12 -17.25
CA LYS A 16 -20.65 -22.86 -16.27
C LYS A 16 -20.32 -21.36 -16.32
N PRO A 17 -20.41 -20.62 -15.20
CA PRO A 17 -20.07 -19.20 -15.17
C PRO A 17 -18.62 -19.00 -15.63
N LYS A 18 -18.37 -17.93 -16.39
CA LYS A 18 -17.01 -17.62 -16.86
C LYS A 18 -16.16 -17.26 -15.64
N LYS A 19 -14.88 -17.66 -15.63
CA LYS A 19 -13.97 -17.40 -14.50
C LYS A 19 -13.88 -15.91 -14.12
N ARG A 20 -14.01 -15.00 -15.09
CA ARG A 20 -14.01 -13.54 -14.87
C ARG A 20 -15.24 -13.00 -14.13
N ASP A 21 -16.35 -13.73 -14.15
CA ASP A 21 -17.63 -13.30 -13.56
C ASP A 21 -17.81 -13.85 -12.12
N LEU A 22 -16.89 -14.72 -11.68
CA LEU A 22 -16.92 -15.35 -10.36
C LEU A 22 -16.51 -14.43 -9.19
N PRO A 23 -15.52 -13.53 -9.33
CA PRO A 23 -15.16 -12.64 -8.23
C PRO A 23 -16.29 -11.65 -7.90
N ALA A 24 -16.35 -11.21 -6.64
CA ALA A 24 -17.28 -10.17 -6.20
C ALA A 24 -17.14 -8.90 -7.05
N GLY A 25 -18.23 -8.12 -7.17
CA GLY A 25 -18.28 -6.86 -7.95
C GLY A 25 -17.06 -5.97 -7.70
N ILE A 26 -16.82 -5.66 -6.43
CA ILE A 26 -15.65 -4.89 -5.97
C ILE A 26 -14.29 -5.42 -6.47
N VAL A 27 -14.09 -6.74 -6.50
CA VAL A 27 -12.83 -7.33 -6.98
C VAL A 27 -12.71 -7.16 -8.49
N ARG A 28 -13.83 -7.24 -9.21
CA ARG A 28 -13.85 -7.00 -10.67
C ARG A 28 -13.61 -5.52 -10.99
N ASP A 29 -14.19 -4.61 -10.22
CA ASP A 29 -13.99 -3.17 -10.39
C ASP A 29 -12.56 -2.76 -10.09
N PHE A 30 -12.00 -3.22 -8.97
CA PHE A 30 -10.60 -3.00 -8.64
C PHE A 30 -9.69 -3.51 -9.76
N ARG A 31 -9.91 -4.74 -10.24
CA ARG A 31 -9.12 -5.30 -11.36
C ARG A 31 -9.25 -4.49 -12.62
N ARG A 32 -10.46 -4.04 -12.98
CA ARG A 32 -10.68 -3.20 -14.16
C ARG A 32 -9.94 -1.88 -14.08
N LEU A 33 -9.99 -1.20 -12.93
CA LEU A 33 -9.30 0.07 -12.71
C LEU A 33 -7.78 -0.13 -12.69
N PHE A 34 -7.31 -1.19 -12.05
CA PHE A 34 -5.88 -1.54 -12.05
C PHE A 34 -5.38 -1.94 -13.44
N ASP A 35 -6.18 -2.64 -14.24
CA ASP A 35 -5.87 -2.92 -15.65
C ASP A 35 -5.80 -1.63 -16.48
N ALA A 36 -6.71 -0.68 -16.26
CA ALA A 36 -6.66 0.63 -16.90
C ALA A 36 -5.41 1.43 -16.50
N ALA A 37 -5.02 1.39 -15.22
CA ALA A 37 -3.79 2.02 -14.74
C ALA A 37 -2.54 1.44 -15.42
N LYS A 38 -2.51 0.12 -15.70
CA LYS A 38 -1.40 -0.52 -16.41
C LYS A 38 -1.29 -0.11 -17.87
N GLU A 39 -2.43 0.17 -18.51
CA GLU A 39 -2.49 0.60 -19.91
C GLU A 39 -2.32 2.11 -20.09
N ALA A 40 -2.28 2.88 -18.99
CA ALA A 40 -2.03 4.31 -19.05
C ALA A 40 -0.65 4.63 -19.63
N VAL A 41 -0.60 5.67 -20.45
CA VAL A 41 0.61 6.14 -21.11
C VAL A 41 0.98 7.55 -20.67
N ASP A 42 2.27 7.87 -20.68
CA ASP A 42 2.77 9.21 -20.41
C ASP A 42 2.71 10.10 -21.67
N SER A 43 3.21 11.33 -21.57
CA SER A 43 3.27 12.31 -22.65
C SER A 43 4.12 11.86 -23.86
N GLU A 44 5.02 10.90 -23.67
CA GLU A 44 5.87 10.30 -24.71
C GLU A 44 5.25 9.02 -25.31
N GLY A 45 4.06 8.62 -24.85
CA GLY A 45 3.38 7.41 -25.30
C GLY A 45 3.94 6.11 -24.70
N ARG A 46 4.81 6.20 -23.69
CA ARG A 46 5.32 5.03 -22.97
C ARG A 46 4.27 4.56 -21.97
N LYS A 47 4.06 3.26 -21.84
CA LYS A 47 3.20 2.71 -20.79
C LYS A 47 3.84 3.00 -19.43
N ILE A 48 3.19 3.81 -18.59
CA ILE A 48 3.78 4.29 -17.32
C ILE A 48 4.27 3.14 -16.45
N THR A 49 3.48 2.07 -16.34
CA THR A 49 3.81 0.91 -15.51
C THR A 49 4.81 -0.05 -16.16
N SER A 50 5.22 0.16 -17.41
CA SER A 50 6.23 -0.67 -18.06
C SER A 50 7.66 -0.29 -17.70
N ALA A 51 7.89 0.84 -17.03
CA ALA A 51 9.22 1.22 -16.55
C ALA A 51 9.82 0.10 -15.70
N LYS A 52 11.03 -0.34 -16.05
CA LYS A 52 11.76 -1.39 -15.34
C LYS A 52 12.15 -0.94 -13.94
N TRP A 53 12.59 0.31 -13.82
CA TRP A 53 12.95 0.96 -12.57
C TRP A 53 11.88 1.96 -12.17
N GLY A 54 11.51 1.97 -10.90
CA GLY A 54 10.51 2.92 -10.43
C GLY A 54 10.20 2.79 -8.95
N VAL A 55 9.56 3.84 -8.45
CA VAL A 55 9.03 3.92 -7.08
C VAL A 55 7.51 3.99 -7.16
N TYR A 56 6.81 3.47 -6.16
CA TYR A 56 5.35 3.53 -6.06
C TYR A 56 4.91 3.75 -4.62
N ALA A 57 3.73 4.33 -4.46
CA ALA A 57 3.08 4.54 -3.18
C ALA A 57 1.60 4.12 -3.24
N PHE A 58 1.11 3.61 -2.11
CA PHE A 58 -0.30 3.26 -1.90
C PHE A 58 -0.93 4.23 -0.91
N TYR A 59 -2.19 4.59 -1.16
CA TYR A 59 -2.97 5.50 -0.32
C TYR A 59 -4.35 4.91 -0.02
N ASP A 60 -4.90 5.21 1.15
CA ASP A 60 -6.23 4.75 1.56
C ASP A 60 -7.38 5.63 1.04
N TYR A 61 -8.61 5.30 1.43
CA TYR A 61 -9.81 6.03 1.00
C TYR A 61 -9.81 7.49 1.43
N ASP A 62 -9.08 7.85 2.49
CA ASP A 62 -8.95 9.21 3.03
C ASP A 62 -7.74 9.95 2.45
N GLY A 63 -7.01 9.33 1.50
CA GLY A 63 -5.76 9.85 0.95
C GLY A 63 -4.57 9.71 1.90
N GLU A 64 -4.69 8.92 2.97
CA GLU A 64 -3.59 8.70 3.92
C GLU A 64 -2.54 7.76 3.28
N PRO A 65 -1.25 8.15 3.28
CA PRO A 65 -0.18 7.28 2.81
C PRO A 65 -0.13 5.96 3.60
N ILE A 66 -0.01 4.85 2.88
CA ILE A 66 -0.01 3.51 3.45
C ILE A 66 1.40 2.90 3.40
N TYR A 67 2.01 2.92 2.21
CA TYR A 67 3.24 2.17 1.93
C TYR A 67 3.95 2.79 0.74
N VAL A 68 5.27 2.79 0.78
CA VAL A 68 6.16 3.16 -0.34
C VAL A 68 7.05 1.98 -0.67
N GLY A 69 7.30 1.73 -1.96
CA GLY A 69 8.25 0.71 -2.37
C GLY A 69 8.92 1.03 -3.69
N GLN A 70 10.03 0.34 -3.96
CA GLN A 70 10.75 0.41 -5.23
C GLN A 70 10.75 -0.91 -6.01
N THR A 71 11.12 -0.83 -7.29
CA THR A 71 11.32 -1.97 -8.17
C THR A 71 12.41 -1.72 -9.19
N LYS A 72 13.07 -2.81 -9.62
CA LYS A 72 14.04 -2.87 -10.72
C LYS A 72 13.75 -4.02 -11.70
N GLU A 73 12.59 -4.64 -11.57
CA GLU A 73 12.07 -5.71 -12.44
C GLU A 73 10.95 -5.22 -13.39
N SER A 74 10.26 -4.15 -12.99
CA SER A 74 9.17 -3.39 -13.62
C SER A 74 8.11 -3.01 -12.60
N LEU A 75 7.53 -1.82 -12.77
CA LEU A 75 6.37 -1.36 -11.98
C LEU A 75 5.20 -2.32 -12.12
N ALA A 76 4.83 -2.72 -13.34
CA ALA A 76 3.73 -3.64 -13.58
C ALA A 76 3.92 -4.98 -12.84
N THR A 77 5.12 -5.58 -12.89
CA THR A 77 5.37 -6.88 -12.22
C THR A 77 5.24 -6.73 -10.70
N ARG A 78 5.85 -5.69 -10.13
CA ARG A 78 5.80 -5.45 -8.68
C ARG A 78 4.39 -5.13 -8.21
N LEU A 79 3.67 -4.25 -8.91
CA LEU A 79 2.30 -3.87 -8.57
C LEU A 79 1.32 -5.05 -8.68
N ASN A 80 1.45 -5.92 -9.69
CA ASN A 80 0.62 -7.14 -9.77
C ASN A 80 0.86 -8.05 -8.56
N ARG A 81 2.10 -8.19 -8.10
CA ARG A 81 2.43 -8.99 -6.92
C ARG A 81 1.71 -8.47 -5.67
N HIS A 82 1.74 -7.15 -5.47
CA HIS A 82 1.09 -6.50 -4.33
C HIS A 82 -0.43 -6.58 -4.41
N LEU A 83 -1.00 -6.22 -5.56
CA LEU A 83 -2.42 -5.91 -5.67
C LEU A 83 -3.28 -7.07 -6.21
N THR A 84 -2.67 -8.10 -6.80
CA THR A 84 -3.41 -9.23 -7.39
C THR A 84 -3.07 -10.58 -6.77
N ASN A 85 -1.84 -10.76 -6.26
CA ASN A 85 -1.41 -11.99 -5.62
C ASN A 85 -1.49 -11.87 -4.11
N GLN A 86 -2.57 -12.37 -3.51
CA GLN A 86 -2.73 -12.52 -2.05
C GLN A 86 -1.68 -13.46 -1.39
N ARG A 87 -0.63 -13.92 -2.10
CA ARG A 87 0.30 -14.97 -1.63
C ARG A 87 1.82 -14.66 -1.71
N THR A 88 2.33 -13.60 -2.35
CA THR A 88 3.81 -13.45 -2.53
C THR A 88 4.56 -12.08 -2.36
N ASP A 89 4.09 -11.07 -1.61
CA ASP A 89 4.98 -10.00 -1.06
C ASP A 89 4.49 -9.38 0.26
N ALA A 90 5.00 -8.22 0.73
CA ALA A 90 4.57 -7.55 1.96
C ALA A 90 3.03 -7.48 2.13
N VAL A 91 2.31 -7.33 1.02
CA VAL A 91 0.84 -7.36 0.96
C VAL A 91 0.28 -8.77 1.10
N ALA A 92 0.99 -9.78 0.62
CA ALA A 92 0.69 -11.18 0.86
C ALA A 92 1.18 -11.78 2.18
N MET A 93 2.14 -11.14 2.85
CA MET A 93 2.44 -11.37 4.25
C MET A 93 1.37 -10.77 5.17
N ARG A 94 0.27 -10.26 4.59
CA ARG A 94 -0.93 -9.74 5.28
C ARG A 94 -0.66 -8.52 6.15
N ILE A 95 0.43 -7.80 5.86
CA ILE A 95 0.81 -6.56 6.54
C ILE A 95 -0.08 -5.40 6.06
N LEU A 96 -0.53 -5.47 4.80
CA LEU A 96 -1.43 -4.50 4.17
C LEU A 96 -2.74 -5.15 3.73
N ASP A 97 -3.88 -4.54 4.08
CA ASP A 97 -5.17 -4.85 3.48
C ASP A 97 -5.26 -4.21 2.08
N VAL A 98 -5.15 -5.01 1.01
CA VAL A 98 -5.26 -4.56 -0.39
C VAL A 98 -6.52 -3.73 -0.62
N PHE A 99 -7.62 -4.10 0.02
CA PHE A 99 -8.89 -3.41 -0.20
C PHE A 99 -8.97 -2.06 0.50
N GLU A 100 -8.03 -1.74 1.39
CA GLU A 100 -7.87 -0.40 1.95
C GLU A 100 -7.15 0.53 0.96
N VAL A 101 -6.43 -0.03 -0.03
CA VAL A 101 -5.74 0.75 -1.06
C VAL A 101 -6.75 1.32 -2.06
N ALA A 102 -6.97 2.63 -1.98
CA ALA A 102 -7.88 3.35 -2.86
C ALA A 102 -7.18 4.01 -4.05
N GLN A 103 -5.91 4.35 -3.89
CA GLN A 103 -5.13 5.06 -4.89
C GLN A 103 -3.69 4.55 -4.97
N LEU A 104 -3.16 4.55 -6.17
CA LEU A 104 -1.78 4.24 -6.53
C LEU A 104 -1.12 5.51 -7.07
N GLU A 105 0.10 5.79 -6.62
CA GLU A 105 1.00 6.77 -7.24
C GLU A 105 2.27 6.06 -7.69
N VAL A 106 2.79 6.42 -8.87
CA VAL A 106 4.02 5.84 -9.41
C VAL A 106 4.96 6.91 -9.95
N TRP A 107 6.25 6.68 -9.77
CA TRP A 107 7.36 7.48 -10.30
C TRP A 107 8.22 6.56 -11.18
N PRO A 108 7.97 6.53 -12.50
CA PRO A 108 8.82 5.77 -13.42
C PRO A 108 10.20 6.45 -13.54
N LEU A 109 11.27 5.66 -13.42
CA LEU A 109 12.66 6.15 -13.55
C LEU A 109 13.21 5.77 -14.92
N TRP A 110 12.70 6.43 -15.96
CA TRP A 110 13.06 6.15 -17.36
C TRP A 110 14.55 6.32 -17.65
N ASP A 111 15.24 7.22 -16.94
CA ASP A 111 16.69 7.41 -17.08
C ASP A 111 17.51 6.17 -16.68
N LEU A 112 16.92 5.26 -15.90
CA LEU A 112 17.55 3.99 -15.47
C LEU A 112 17.15 2.79 -16.35
N GLU A 113 16.30 2.98 -17.36
CA GLU A 113 15.74 1.87 -18.16
C GLU A 113 16.84 1.04 -18.84
N ASN A 114 17.87 1.72 -19.34
CA ASN A 114 19.01 1.14 -20.06
C ASN A 114 20.20 0.76 -19.16
N THR A 115 20.02 0.75 -17.83
CA THR A 115 21.09 0.33 -16.92
C THR A 115 21.57 -1.10 -17.27
N PRO A 116 22.89 -1.28 -17.49
CA PRO A 116 23.47 -2.59 -17.83
C PRO A 116 23.27 -3.60 -16.71
N LYS A 117 23.40 -4.89 -17.02
CA LYS A 117 23.31 -5.91 -15.97
C LYS A 117 24.53 -5.80 -15.05
N LYS A 118 24.35 -6.17 -13.78
CA LYS A 118 25.44 -6.23 -12.79
C LYS A 118 26.65 -7.04 -13.26
N SER A 119 26.46 -8.07 -14.09
CA SER A 119 27.53 -8.88 -14.65
C SER A 119 28.30 -8.22 -15.79
N GLU A 120 27.70 -7.23 -16.46
CA GLU A 120 28.27 -6.52 -17.61
C GLU A 120 29.02 -5.27 -17.14
N ASP A 121 28.39 -4.49 -16.25
CA ASP A 121 28.99 -3.30 -15.63
C ASP A 121 28.50 -3.18 -14.17
N PRO A 122 29.28 -3.70 -13.20
CA PRO A 122 28.93 -3.65 -11.79
C PRO A 122 28.80 -2.22 -11.25
N ASP A 123 29.60 -1.28 -11.74
CA ASP A 123 29.68 0.09 -11.21
C ASP A 123 28.48 0.92 -11.68
N ALA A 124 28.13 0.84 -12.97
CA ALA A 124 26.92 1.48 -13.49
C ALA A 124 25.65 0.91 -12.85
N TYR A 125 25.60 -0.41 -12.62
CA TYR A 125 24.48 -1.03 -11.90
C TYR A 125 24.38 -0.53 -10.46
N LYS A 126 25.51 -0.41 -9.75
CA LYS A 126 25.55 0.10 -8.39
C LYS A 126 25.11 1.56 -8.32
N ALA A 127 25.52 2.39 -9.28
CA ALA A 127 25.08 3.78 -9.39
C ALA A 127 23.56 3.89 -9.60
N ALA A 128 22.99 3.06 -10.49
CA ALA A 128 21.55 3.01 -10.70
C ALA A 128 20.77 2.54 -9.46
N GLN A 129 21.31 1.57 -8.72
CA GLN A 129 20.71 1.14 -7.45
C GLN A 129 20.72 2.27 -6.41
N ALA A 130 21.84 2.98 -6.25
CA ALA A 130 21.92 4.12 -5.34
C ALA A 130 20.95 5.25 -5.74
N ALA A 131 20.77 5.48 -7.04
CA ALA A 131 19.77 6.41 -7.54
C ALA A 131 18.36 5.94 -7.17
N LEU A 132 18.01 4.68 -7.43
CA LEU A 132 16.70 4.11 -7.07
C LEU A 132 16.43 4.26 -5.55
N ASP A 133 17.40 3.91 -4.70
CA ASP A 133 17.29 4.00 -3.25
C ASP A 133 17.04 5.45 -2.78
N ALA A 134 17.69 6.43 -3.42
CA ALA A 134 17.47 7.85 -3.11
C ALA A 134 16.05 8.33 -3.49
N HIS A 135 15.49 7.84 -4.60
CA HIS A 135 14.10 8.14 -4.98
C HIS A 135 13.12 7.46 -4.01
N GLU A 136 13.35 6.20 -3.63
CA GLU A 136 12.51 5.50 -2.64
C GLU A 136 12.52 6.22 -1.29
N TYR A 137 13.71 6.58 -0.79
CA TYR A 137 13.85 7.29 0.47
C TYR A 137 13.17 8.66 0.42
N THR A 138 13.25 9.38 -0.71
CA THR A 138 12.56 10.68 -0.84
C THR A 138 11.05 10.54 -0.87
N ALA A 139 10.52 9.55 -1.60
CA ALA A 139 9.09 9.25 -1.61
C ALA A 139 8.61 8.81 -0.21
N TYR A 140 9.41 8.03 0.50
CA TYR A 140 9.17 7.59 1.87
C TYR A 140 9.08 8.76 2.86
N LEU A 141 10.06 9.68 2.85
CA LEU A 141 10.03 10.89 3.68
C LEU A 141 8.83 11.78 3.35
N THR A 142 8.50 11.91 2.07
CA THR A 142 7.34 12.67 1.61
C THR A 142 6.04 12.04 2.12
N ALA A 143 5.92 10.72 2.08
CA ALA A 143 4.78 9.99 2.59
C ALA A 143 4.64 10.13 4.12
N ILE A 144 5.74 10.05 4.88
CA ILE A 144 5.73 10.30 6.33
C ILE A 144 5.25 11.73 6.63
N LYS A 145 5.77 12.73 5.90
CA LYS A 145 5.40 14.13 6.10
C LYS A 145 3.92 14.39 5.79
N LYS A 146 3.36 13.69 4.80
CA LYS A 146 1.94 13.78 4.42
C LYS A 146 1.02 12.96 5.34
N SER A 147 1.57 11.99 6.07
CA SER A 147 0.81 11.13 6.97
C SER A 147 0.29 11.92 8.17
N LYS A 148 -1.00 11.78 8.46
CA LYS A 148 -1.61 12.32 9.68
C LYS A 148 -0.94 11.81 10.96
N PHE A 149 -0.32 10.63 10.88
CA PHE A 149 0.28 9.92 12.00
C PHE A 149 1.81 10.04 12.05
N GLY A 150 2.42 10.74 11.08
CA GLY A 150 3.87 10.81 10.94
C GLY A 150 4.53 9.45 10.70
N ALA A 151 3.78 8.45 10.23
CA ALA A 151 4.27 7.09 10.02
C ALA A 151 3.42 6.30 9.01
N ILE A 152 4.09 5.41 8.27
CA ILE A 152 3.48 4.51 7.28
C ILE A 152 3.83 3.04 7.57
N LEU A 153 3.24 2.11 6.84
CA LEU A 153 3.27 0.67 7.15
C LEU A 153 4.47 -0.09 6.56
N ASN A 154 5.55 0.63 6.23
CA ASN A 154 6.80 0.01 5.78
C ASN A 154 7.45 -0.76 6.95
N GLU A 155 7.69 -2.06 6.75
CA GLU A 155 8.39 -2.87 7.75
C GLU A 155 9.86 -2.47 7.86
N LYS A 156 10.55 -2.36 6.73
CA LYS A 156 11.94 -1.88 6.64
C LYS A 156 11.94 -0.42 6.19
N ILE A 157 12.77 0.38 6.84
CA ILE A 157 13.07 1.75 6.40
C ILE A 157 13.94 1.63 5.14
N PRO A 158 13.63 2.36 4.05
CA PRO A 158 14.48 2.37 2.86
C PRO A 158 15.92 2.80 3.19
N PRO A 159 16.93 2.39 2.40
CA PRO A 159 18.30 2.81 2.61
C PRO A 159 18.43 4.33 2.70
N VAL A 160 18.95 4.82 3.83
CA VAL A 160 19.08 6.26 4.09
C VAL A 160 19.96 6.87 3.01
N SER A 161 19.40 7.85 2.31
CA SER A 161 20.00 8.50 1.15
C SER A 161 19.78 10.00 1.21
N SER A 162 20.57 10.78 0.47
CA SER A 162 20.27 12.21 0.31
C SER A 162 18.97 12.37 -0.48
N PRO A 163 18.01 13.19 -0.01
CA PRO A 163 16.77 13.43 -0.75
C PRO A 163 17.06 14.02 -2.14
N VAL A 164 16.28 13.58 -3.13
CA VAL A 164 16.38 14.00 -4.53
C VAL A 164 15.07 14.59 -5.03
N GLU A 165 15.09 15.29 -6.16
CA GLU A 165 13.85 15.67 -6.83
C GLU A 165 13.21 14.41 -7.44
N LEU A 166 11.97 14.13 -7.06
CA LEU A 166 11.21 13.04 -7.67
C LEU A 166 10.77 13.47 -9.07
N PRO A 167 10.77 12.57 -10.07
CA PRO A 167 10.22 12.87 -11.38
C PRO A 167 8.71 13.10 -11.32
N GLU A 168 8.09 13.40 -12.46
CA GLU A 168 6.64 13.45 -12.56
C GLU A 168 6.00 12.16 -12.02
N SER A 169 5.03 12.33 -11.14
CA SER A 169 4.25 11.22 -10.59
C SER A 169 2.97 11.01 -11.39
N HIS A 170 2.53 9.76 -11.46
CA HIS A 170 1.26 9.41 -12.08
C HIS A 170 0.36 8.73 -11.06
N THR A 171 -0.86 9.27 -10.92
CA THR A 171 -1.81 8.82 -9.90
C THR A 171 -3.01 8.12 -10.54
N PHE A 172 -3.41 6.99 -9.96
CA PHE A 172 -4.51 6.16 -10.42
C PHE A 172 -5.46 5.80 -9.29
N ASN A 173 -6.75 6.08 -9.48
CA ASN A 173 -7.79 5.60 -8.57
C ASN A 173 -8.05 4.12 -8.83
N LEU A 174 -7.97 3.30 -7.79
CA LEU A 174 -8.19 1.85 -7.85
C LEU A 174 -9.58 1.44 -7.37
N ILE A 175 -10.39 2.40 -6.94
CA ILE A 175 -11.74 2.21 -6.41
C ILE A 175 -12.70 3.11 -7.19
N SER A 176 -13.84 2.55 -7.64
CA SER A 176 -14.90 3.29 -8.33
C SER A 176 -15.73 4.10 -7.33
N ASP A 177 -16.43 5.13 -7.81
CA ASP A 177 -17.35 5.93 -6.98
C ASP A 177 -18.45 5.07 -6.35
N GLU A 178 -18.93 4.05 -7.08
CA GLU A 178 -19.89 3.07 -6.57
C GLU A 178 -19.30 2.26 -5.41
N THR A 179 -18.11 1.68 -5.58
CA THR A 179 -17.43 0.95 -4.50
C THR A 179 -17.13 1.85 -3.31
N ARG A 180 -16.73 3.11 -3.57
CA ARG A 180 -16.49 4.11 -2.52
C ARG A 180 -17.77 4.36 -1.71
N ALA A 181 -18.90 4.57 -2.36
CA ALA A 181 -20.18 4.78 -1.68
C ALA A 181 -20.59 3.60 -0.78
N GLU A 182 -20.29 2.36 -1.18
CA GLU A 182 -20.63 1.17 -0.39
C GLU A 182 -19.64 0.88 0.74
N ARG A 183 -18.34 1.15 0.55
CA ARG A 183 -17.26 0.64 1.41
C ARG A 183 -16.56 1.70 2.25
N ASP A 184 -16.71 2.96 1.91
CA ASP A 184 -16.12 4.06 2.68
C ASP A 184 -16.86 4.32 4.01
N HIS A 185 -17.94 3.58 4.27
CA HIS A 185 -18.64 3.66 5.54
C HIS A 185 -17.67 3.39 6.71
N PRO A 186 -17.51 4.31 7.68
CA PRO A 186 -16.50 4.20 8.73
C PRO A 186 -16.56 2.88 9.50
N ASP A 187 -17.76 2.40 9.84
CA ASP A 187 -17.91 1.14 10.60
C ASP A 187 -17.46 -0.09 9.80
N VAL A 188 -17.60 -0.08 8.47
CA VAL A 188 -17.07 -1.16 7.61
C VAL A 188 -15.55 -1.14 7.63
N ARG A 189 -14.94 0.05 7.56
CA ARG A 189 -13.48 0.21 7.61
C ARG A 189 -12.91 -0.11 9.00
N ILE A 190 -13.58 0.26 10.08
CA ILE A 190 -13.24 -0.10 11.47
C ILE A 190 -13.21 -1.63 11.61
N ALA A 191 -14.28 -2.32 11.20
CA ALA A 191 -14.37 -3.78 11.29
C ALA A 191 -13.21 -4.46 10.53
N ARG A 192 -12.93 -4.01 9.31
CA ARG A 192 -11.83 -4.54 8.50
C ARG A 192 -10.45 -4.27 9.11
N ARG A 193 -10.20 -3.07 9.61
CA ARG A 193 -8.93 -2.69 10.24
C ARG A 193 -8.71 -3.49 11.53
N ALA A 194 -9.75 -3.70 12.32
CA ALA A 194 -9.69 -4.59 13.49
C ALA A 194 -9.35 -6.04 13.10
N GLU A 195 -9.96 -6.56 12.03
CA GLU A 195 -9.68 -7.90 11.52
C GLU A 195 -8.23 -8.04 11.00
N THR A 196 -7.74 -7.01 10.29
CA THR A 196 -6.34 -6.95 9.81
C THR A 196 -5.36 -6.89 10.97
N LEU A 197 -5.61 -6.05 11.99
CA LEU A 197 -4.79 -5.96 13.19
C LEU A 197 -4.75 -7.29 13.96
N SER A 198 -5.91 -7.93 14.14
CA SER A 198 -6.03 -9.25 14.76
C SER A 198 -5.21 -10.30 14.02
N ARG A 199 -5.30 -10.33 12.68
CA ARG A 199 -4.49 -11.23 11.85
C ARG A 199 -3.01 -10.94 11.92
N LEU A 200 -2.60 -9.68 11.92
CA LEU A 200 -1.20 -9.28 12.03
C LEU A 200 -0.61 -9.76 13.37
N ALA A 201 -1.36 -9.60 14.46
CA ALA A 201 -0.97 -10.11 15.78
C ALA A 201 -0.84 -11.63 15.79
N ALA A 202 -1.76 -12.36 15.15
CA ALA A 202 -1.69 -13.81 15.02
C ALA A 202 -0.44 -14.26 14.23
N VAL A 203 -0.16 -13.62 13.08
CA VAL A 203 1.04 -13.89 12.28
C VAL A 203 2.31 -13.64 13.10
N ALA A 204 2.32 -12.57 13.90
CA ALA A 204 3.47 -12.26 14.74
C ALA A 204 3.68 -13.29 15.87
N HIS A 205 2.60 -13.90 16.37
CA HIS A 205 2.68 -14.99 17.33
C HIS A 205 3.16 -16.30 16.69
N GLU A 206 2.61 -16.66 15.52
CA GLU A 206 2.92 -17.89 14.80
C GLU A 206 4.39 -17.97 14.35
N ARG A 207 4.99 -16.83 13.98
CA ARG A 207 6.38 -16.75 13.51
C ARG A 207 7.42 -16.82 14.64
N GLY A 208 7.01 -16.63 15.90
CA GLY A 208 7.92 -16.60 17.05
C GLY A 208 8.78 -15.34 17.08
N GLU A 209 9.88 -15.34 16.31
CA GLU A 209 10.73 -14.17 16.11
C GLU A 209 10.12 -13.27 15.03
N VAL A 210 9.94 -11.99 15.37
CA VAL A 210 9.43 -10.97 14.46
C VAL A 210 10.32 -9.74 14.51
N SER A 211 10.51 -9.12 13.35
CA SER A 211 11.26 -7.88 13.23
C SER A 211 10.64 -6.77 14.11
N SER A 212 11.50 -5.87 14.59
CA SER A 212 11.09 -4.58 15.16
C SER A 212 10.13 -3.84 14.23
N GLY A 213 10.41 -3.86 12.92
CA GLY A 213 9.57 -3.31 11.87
C GLY A 213 8.12 -3.81 11.91
N LEU A 214 7.92 -5.14 12.00
CA LEU A 214 6.57 -5.70 12.03
C LEU A 214 5.81 -5.30 13.30
N ARG A 215 6.51 -5.22 14.44
CA ARG A 215 5.94 -4.73 15.70
C ARG A 215 5.54 -3.26 15.60
N ARG A 216 6.36 -2.41 14.98
CA ARG A 216 6.00 -1.01 14.70
C ARG A 216 4.77 -0.89 13.83
N VAL A 217 4.69 -1.68 12.74
CA VAL A 217 3.51 -1.70 11.88
C VAL A 217 2.24 -2.07 12.65
N LEU A 218 2.32 -3.02 13.59
CA LEU A 218 1.20 -3.38 14.45
C LEU A 218 0.72 -2.19 15.30
N VAL A 219 1.64 -1.42 15.89
CA VAL A 219 1.31 -0.22 16.66
C VAL A 219 0.67 0.85 15.76
N ILE A 220 1.25 1.14 14.60
CA ILE A 220 0.70 2.13 13.65
C ILE A 220 -0.72 1.75 13.24
N GLN A 221 -0.98 0.47 12.95
CA GLN A 221 -2.32 -0.02 12.62
C GLN A 221 -3.30 0.14 13.78
N ALA A 222 -2.87 -0.11 15.02
CA ALA A 222 -3.69 0.09 16.21
C ALA A 222 -4.05 1.58 16.41
N VAL A 223 -3.09 2.49 16.22
CA VAL A 223 -3.34 3.94 16.29
C VAL A 223 -4.32 4.38 15.20
N ARG A 224 -4.12 3.92 13.95
CA ARG A 224 -5.04 4.21 12.84
C ARG A 224 -6.46 3.71 13.10
N LEU A 225 -6.60 2.52 13.70
CA LEU A 225 -7.91 1.97 14.11
C LEU A 225 -8.55 2.82 15.21
N ALA A 226 -7.79 3.18 16.25
CA ALA A 226 -8.27 4.02 17.35
C ALA A 226 -8.74 5.39 16.84
N PHE A 227 -7.96 6.02 15.96
CA PHE A 227 -8.32 7.28 15.32
C PHE A 227 -9.62 7.16 14.51
N LYS A 228 -9.75 6.12 13.69
CA LYS A 228 -10.98 5.92 12.88
C LYS A 228 -12.21 5.68 13.76
N ALA A 229 -12.05 4.96 14.86
CA ALA A 229 -13.12 4.77 15.84
C ALA A 229 -13.50 6.09 16.54
N ALA A 230 -12.52 6.91 16.89
CA ALA A 230 -12.75 8.24 17.47
C ALA A 230 -13.41 9.20 16.48
N GLU A 231 -12.98 9.22 15.21
CA GLU A 231 -13.66 9.98 14.14
C GLU A 231 -15.15 9.59 14.05
N ARG A 232 -15.43 8.28 14.10
CA ARG A 232 -16.80 7.78 14.05
C ARG A 232 -17.62 8.18 15.27
N PHE A 233 -17.03 8.11 16.46
CA PHE A 233 -17.66 8.57 17.70
C PHE A 233 -17.98 10.06 17.63
N ASN A 234 -17.00 10.93 17.31
CA ASN A 234 -17.21 12.37 17.22
C ASN A 234 -18.28 12.73 16.17
N TYR A 235 -18.27 12.06 15.02
CA TYR A 235 -19.33 12.24 14.02
C TYR A 235 -20.73 11.94 14.58
N ALA A 236 -20.87 10.90 15.40
CA ALA A 236 -22.15 10.53 16.01
C ALA A 236 -22.61 11.55 17.07
N GLU A 237 -21.67 12.15 17.80
CA GLU A 237 -21.94 13.20 18.80
C GLU A 237 -22.12 14.60 18.16
N GLY A 238 -21.78 14.77 16.88
CA GLY A 238 -21.79 16.07 16.19
C GLY A 238 -20.56 16.93 16.50
N ASP A 239 -19.50 16.32 17.02
CA ASP A 239 -18.23 16.94 17.37
C ASP A 239 -17.26 17.00 16.17
N PRO A 240 -16.27 17.92 16.19
CA PRO A 240 -15.22 17.97 15.18
C PRO A 240 -14.37 16.68 15.18
N PRO A 241 -13.70 16.34 14.06
CA PRO A 241 -12.76 15.22 14.02
C PRO A 241 -11.69 15.31 15.13
N PRO A 242 -11.25 14.17 15.68
CA PRO A 242 -10.19 14.16 16.69
C PRO A 242 -8.87 14.67 16.11
N ASP A 243 -8.01 15.20 16.99
CA ASP A 243 -6.63 15.56 16.63
C ASP A 243 -5.82 14.28 16.31
N PRO A 244 -5.24 14.14 15.10
CA PRO A 244 -4.36 13.02 14.78
C PRO A 244 -3.14 12.89 15.71
N GLY A 245 -2.69 13.98 16.32
CA GLY A 245 -1.62 14.02 17.31
C GLY A 245 -2.00 13.57 18.71
N ALA A 246 -3.29 13.24 18.97
CA ALA A 246 -3.77 12.83 20.29
C ALA A 246 -3.08 11.56 20.81
N ILE A 247 -2.58 10.71 19.91
CA ILE A 247 -1.71 9.58 20.23
C ILE A 247 -0.37 9.81 19.54
N SER A 248 0.67 10.12 20.32
CA SER A 248 2.02 10.33 19.77
C SER A 248 2.60 9.01 19.26
N VAL A 249 2.62 8.83 17.93
CA VAL A 249 3.20 7.64 17.30
C VAL A 249 4.70 7.58 17.54
N GLU A 250 5.42 8.68 17.34
CA GLU A 250 6.85 8.76 17.62
C GLU A 250 7.16 8.41 19.10
N GLY A 251 6.30 8.83 20.04
CA GLY A 251 6.45 8.46 21.45
C GLY A 251 6.23 6.97 21.74
N LEU A 252 5.51 6.24 20.88
CA LEU A 252 5.23 4.81 21.03
C LEU A 252 6.26 3.92 20.35
N ILE A 253 6.75 4.30 19.17
CA ILE A 253 7.60 3.45 18.33
C ILE A 253 8.98 4.04 18.01
N GLY A 254 9.28 5.24 18.51
CA GLY A 254 10.47 5.99 18.15
C GLY A 254 10.37 6.62 16.76
N SER A 255 11.50 7.16 16.30
CA SER A 255 11.61 7.74 14.96
C SER A 255 11.52 6.66 13.89
N VAL A 256 10.80 6.98 12.80
CA VAL A 256 10.73 6.16 11.59
C VAL A 256 11.50 6.79 10.41
N LEU A 257 12.30 7.83 10.68
CA LEU A 257 13.08 8.56 9.67
C LEU A 257 14.45 7.95 9.39
N TYR A 258 14.99 7.21 10.37
CA TYR A 258 16.29 6.54 10.31
C TYR A 258 16.20 5.15 10.95
N PRO A 259 16.92 4.15 10.44
CA PRO A 259 17.05 2.85 11.09
C PRO A 259 17.57 3.00 12.52
N THR A 260 16.98 2.26 13.45
CA THR A 260 17.60 2.01 14.77
C THR A 260 18.66 0.92 14.61
N ASP A 261 19.69 0.89 15.47
CA ASP A 261 20.90 0.06 15.32
C ASP A 261 20.65 -1.44 15.02
N ASP A 262 19.49 -1.99 15.42
CA ASP A 262 19.09 -3.38 15.15
C ASP A 262 18.63 -3.66 13.70
N GLU A 263 18.46 -2.64 12.85
CA GLU A 263 17.94 -2.78 11.47
C GLU A 263 19.02 -2.66 10.38
N GLY A 264 20.25 -2.31 10.78
CA GLY A 264 21.38 -2.09 9.88
C GLY A 264 22.30 -3.29 9.67
N SER A 265 22.09 -4.41 10.37
CA SER A 265 22.95 -5.60 10.27
C SER A 265 22.34 -6.70 9.40
N GLU A 266 22.46 -6.56 8.09
CA GLU A 266 22.42 -7.69 7.15
C GLU A 266 23.60 -7.53 6.18
N ASP A 267 24.73 -8.16 6.52
CA ASP A 267 25.77 -8.58 5.55
C ASP A 267 25.25 -9.76 4.72
#